data_AF-A0A2N9LGX8-F1
#
_entry.id   AF-A0A2N9LGX8-F1
#
_cell.length_a   1.000
_cell.length_b   1.000
_cell.length_c   1.000
_cell.angle_alpha   90.00
_cell.angle_beta   90.00
_cell.angle_gamma   90.00
#
_symmetry.space_group_name_H-M   'P 1'
#
loop_
_entity.id
_entity.type
_entity.pdbx_description
1 polymer ?
#
loop_
_entity_poly.entity_id
_entity_poly.type
_entity_poly.pdbx_seq_one_letter_code
_entity_poly.pdbx_strand_id
1 'polypeptide(L)'
;MDNKQFTIEMTQEFHRRIAGTVEAVQAGIWKAGVHELLGYATDFGFGQQRGVQTLVLKTSRRSAHVRLNWDTILGDAPADRQLVDEAIRSAIIELG
;
A
#
# COMPACT_ATOMS: atom_id res chain seq x y z
N MET A 1 -9.53 -4.87 -26.78
CA MET A 1 -9.34 -5.13 -25.35
C MET A 1 -8.19 -6.11 -25.25
N ASP A 2 -7.04 -5.62 -24.81
CA ASP A 2 -5.86 -6.47 -24.66
C ASP A 2 -6.04 -7.25 -23.35
N ASN A 3 -6.32 -8.54 -23.48
CA ASN A 3 -6.64 -9.42 -22.37
C ASN A 3 -5.30 -9.78 -21.71
N LYS A 4 -4.71 -8.84 -20.96
CA LYS A 4 -3.59 -9.13 -20.07
C LYS A 4 -4.12 -10.03 -18.96
N GLN A 5 -4.19 -11.32 -19.27
CA GLN A 5 -4.67 -12.35 -18.40
C GLN A 5 -3.79 -12.33 -17.13
N PHE A 6 -4.43 -12.15 -15.98
CA PHE A 6 -3.74 -12.11 -14.71
C PHE A 6 -3.17 -13.49 -14.43
N THR A 7 -1.84 -13.61 -14.41
CA THR A 7 -1.17 -14.89 -14.20
C THR A 7 -0.92 -15.14 -12.71
N ILE A 8 -0.60 -16.39 -12.37
CA ILE A 8 -0.23 -16.75 -10.99
C ILE A 8 1.03 -15.98 -10.58
N GLU A 9 1.99 -15.81 -11.49
CA GLU A 9 3.22 -15.05 -11.27
C GLU A 9 2.92 -13.58 -10.97
N MET A 10 2.01 -12.96 -11.71
CA MET A 10 1.57 -11.59 -11.44
C MET A 10 0.91 -11.47 -10.05
N THR A 11 0.14 -12.47 -9.65
CA THR A 11 -0.51 -12.52 -8.34
C THR A 11 0.52 -12.61 -7.22
N GLN A 12 1.50 -13.51 -7.38
CA GLN A 12 2.59 -13.69 -6.40
C GLN A 12 3.44 -12.43 -6.26
N GLU A 13 3.79 -11.81 -7.39
CA GLU A 13 4.56 -10.57 -7.39
C GLU A 13 3.80 -9.44 -6.71
N PHE A 14 2.50 -9.32 -7.00
CA PHE A 14 1.64 -8.36 -6.33
C PHE A 14 1.64 -8.56 -4.80
N HIS A 15 1.43 -9.78 -4.32
CA HIS A 15 1.47 -10.07 -2.87
C HIS A 15 2.84 -9.79 -2.25
N ARG A 16 3.93 -10.12 -2.95
CA ARG A 16 5.31 -9.82 -2.50
C ARG A 16 5.51 -8.32 -2.29
N ARG A 17 4.99 -7.50 -3.20
CA ARG A 17 5.12 -6.03 -3.12
C ARG A 17 4.19 -5.40 -2.08
N ILE A 18 3.01 -5.95 -1.87
CA ILE A 18 2.15 -5.56 -0.75
C ILE A 18 2.84 -5.85 0.59
N ALA A 19 3.46 -7.03 0.73
CA ALA A 19 4.21 -7.36 1.94
C ALA A 19 5.34 -6.34 2.21
N GLY A 20 6.11 -5.98 1.18
CA GLY A 20 7.13 -4.93 1.31
C GLY A 20 6.57 -3.54 1.64
N THR A 21 5.39 -3.20 1.10
CA THR A 21 4.69 -1.94 1.45
C THR A 21 4.30 -1.92 2.93
N VAL A 22 3.75 -3.03 3.45
CA VAL A 22 3.40 -3.17 4.87
C VAL A 22 4.65 -3.06 5.76
N GLU A 23 5.75 -3.71 5.39
CA GLU A 23 7.02 -3.62 6.11
C GLU A 23 7.54 -2.18 6.16
N ALA A 24 7.54 -1.48 5.02
CA ALA A 24 7.96 -0.08 4.92
C ALA A 24 7.10 0.85 5.78
N VAL A 25 5.78 0.64 5.81
CA VAL A 25 4.86 1.38 6.70
C VAL A 25 5.20 1.12 8.16
N GLN A 26 5.38 -0.14 8.58
CA GLN A 26 5.71 -0.48 9.96
C GLN A 26 7.04 0.16 10.41
N ALA A 27 8.07 0.08 9.56
CA ALA A 27 9.35 0.71 9.82
C ALA A 27 9.24 2.25 9.89
N GLY A 28 8.42 2.85 9.02
CA GLY A 28 8.17 4.29 9.00
C GLY A 28 7.44 4.79 10.25
N ILE A 29 6.39 4.07 10.68
CA ILE A 29 5.65 4.33 11.92
C ILE A 29 6.59 4.31 13.13
N TRP A 30 7.46 3.30 13.20
CA TRP A 30 8.46 3.18 14.27
C TRP A 30 9.41 4.39 14.29
N LYS A 31 9.96 4.76 13.12
CA LYS A 31 10.85 5.93 12.99
C LYS A 31 10.16 7.25 13.34
N ALA A 32 8.87 7.38 13.05
CA ALA A 32 8.09 8.58 13.33
C ALA A 32 7.62 8.68 14.80
N GLY A 33 7.86 7.65 15.63
CA GLY A 33 7.43 7.63 17.04
C GLY A 33 5.91 7.44 17.22
N VAL A 34 5.21 6.97 16.19
CA VAL A 34 3.76 6.67 16.26
C VAL A 34 3.59 5.28 16.89
N HIS A 35 3.79 5.19 18.20
CA HIS A 35 3.86 3.91 18.92
C HIS A 35 2.48 3.25 19.17
N GLU A 36 1.38 3.94 18.88
CA GLU A 36 0.01 3.46 19.16
C GLU A 36 -0.67 2.78 17.97
N LEU A 37 0.07 2.17 17.02
CA LEU A 37 -0.58 1.44 15.93
C LEU A 37 -1.35 0.23 16.50
N LEU A 38 -2.69 0.29 16.46
CA LEU A 38 -3.58 -0.74 16.97
C LEU A 38 -3.75 -1.90 15.98
N GLY A 39 -3.45 -1.65 14.70
CA GLY A 39 -3.47 -2.66 13.66
C GLY A 39 -3.55 -2.04 12.28
N TYR A 40 -3.46 -2.90 11.26
CA TYR A 40 -3.71 -2.55 9.87
C TYR A 40 -4.72 -3.52 9.27
N ALA A 41 -5.50 -3.04 8.29
CA ALA A 41 -6.40 -3.87 7.50
C ALA A 41 -6.12 -3.64 6.02
N THR A 42 -6.07 -4.73 5.25
CA THR A 42 -5.96 -4.66 3.79
C THR A 42 -7.33 -4.88 3.17
N ASP A 43 -7.75 -3.96 2.30
CA ASP A 43 -8.96 -4.09 1.50
C ASP A 43 -8.61 -4.06 0.01
N PHE A 44 -9.24 -4.96 -0.74
CA PHE A 44 -9.04 -5.17 -2.17
C PHE A 44 -10.31 -4.75 -2.93
N GLY A 45 -10.24 -3.59 -3.60
CA GLY A 45 -11.35 -3.10 -4.40
C GLY A 45 -11.36 -3.74 -5.79
N PHE A 46 -12.21 -4.76 -6.00
CA PHE A 46 -12.50 -5.32 -7.33
C PHE A 46 -13.62 -4.50 -8.00
N GLY A 47 -13.32 -3.75 -9.06
CA GLY A 47 -14.35 -2.99 -9.79
C GLY A 47 -13.85 -1.77 -10.58
N GLN A 48 -12.67 -1.25 -10.27
CA GLN A 48 -11.96 -0.37 -11.20
C GLN A 48 -11.22 -1.20 -12.24
N GLN A 49 -11.14 -0.71 -13.47
CA GLN A 49 -10.59 -1.41 -14.65
C GLN A 49 -9.19 -2.04 -14.43
N ARG A 50 -8.46 -1.62 -13.38
CA ARG A 50 -7.15 -2.15 -12.98
C ARG A 50 -7.00 -2.49 -11.47
N GLY A 51 -8.04 -2.35 -10.64
CA GLY A 51 -7.98 -2.69 -9.21
C GLY A 51 -7.20 -1.70 -8.32
N VAL A 52 -7.65 -1.53 -7.07
CA VAL A 52 -7.01 -0.66 -6.08
C VAL A 52 -6.79 -1.42 -4.78
N GLN A 53 -5.59 -1.29 -4.23
CA GLN A 53 -5.28 -1.72 -2.88
C GLN A 53 -5.44 -0.57 -1.90
N THR A 54 -6.12 -0.83 -0.78
CA THR A 54 -6.12 0.06 0.37
C THR A 54 -5.54 -0.65 1.57
N LEU A 55 -4.54 -0.03 2.21
CA LEU A 55 -4.05 -0.41 3.53
C LEU A 55 -4.53 0.65 4.52
N VAL A 56 -5.44 0.25 5.40
CA VAL A 56 -5.97 1.09 6.47
C VAL A 56 -5.05 0.98 7.67
N LEU A 57 -4.57 2.11 8.18
CA LEU A 57 -3.74 2.22 9.38
C LEU A 57 -4.56 2.85 10.49
N LYS A 58 -4.53 2.29 11.69
CA LYS A 58 -5.32 2.80 12.83
C LYS A 58 -4.47 2.94 14.08
N THR A 59 -4.53 4.11 14.70
CA THR A 59 -4.06 4.34 16.07
C THR A 59 -5.26 4.48 17.02
N SER A 60 -5.00 4.74 18.30
CA SER A 60 -6.07 5.01 19.28
C SER A 60 -6.86 6.29 18.98
N ARG A 61 -6.27 7.23 18.22
CA ARG A 61 -6.83 8.58 17.98
C ARG A 61 -7.17 8.87 16.53
N ARG A 62 -6.52 8.20 15.57
CA ARG A 62 -6.61 8.52 14.14
C ARG A 62 -6.61 7.27 13.28
N SER A 63 -7.05 7.44 12.04
CA SER A 63 -6.88 6.46 10.97
C SER A 63 -6.38 7.14 9.72
N ALA A 64 -5.49 6.48 8.99
CA ALA A 64 -4.96 6.93 7.71
C ALA A 64 -4.99 5.79 6.69
N HIS A 65 -4.82 6.12 5.42
CA HIS A 65 -4.95 5.15 4.32
C HIS A 65 -3.76 5.25 3.36
N VAL A 66 -3.13 4.12 3.06
CA VAL A 66 -2.25 3.98 1.90
C VAL A 66 -3.09 3.37 0.78
N ARG A 67 -3.37 4.16 -0.26
CA ARG A 67 -4.19 3.73 -1.40
C ARG A 67 -3.35 3.72 -2.67
N LEU A 68 -3.20 2.55 -3.28
CA LEU A 68 -2.32 2.33 -4.42
C LEU A 68 -3.04 1.59 -5.54
N ASN A 69 -2.85 2.05 -6.77
CA ASN A 69 -3.31 1.34 -7.96
C ASN A 69 -2.44 0.10 -8.18
N TRP A 70 -3.01 -0.99 -8.70
CA TRP A 70 -2.25 -2.19 -8.99
C TRP A 70 -1.07 -1.96 -9.94
N ASP A 71 -1.24 -1.11 -10.96
CA ASP A 71 -0.14 -0.77 -11.88
C ASP A 71 1.02 -0.12 -11.14
N THR A 72 0.75 0.75 -10.17
CA THR A 72 1.77 1.38 -9.34
C THR A 72 2.43 0.35 -8.42
N ILE A 73 1.66 -0.59 -7.89
CA ILE A 73 2.21 -1.67 -7.06
C ILE A 73 3.12 -2.55 -7.90
N LEU A 74 2.69 -3.01 -9.08
CA LEU A 74 3.44 -3.92 -9.95
C LEU A 74 4.54 -3.21 -10.77
N GLY A 75 4.44 -1.90 -10.93
CA GLY A 75 5.38 -1.08 -11.69
C GLY A 75 6.71 -0.94 -10.96
N ASP A 76 7.82 -1.10 -11.69
CA ASP A 76 9.17 -0.97 -11.14
C ASP A 76 9.89 0.30 -11.63
N ALA A 77 9.19 1.17 -12.34
CA ALA A 77 9.78 2.43 -12.76
C ALA A 77 10.06 3.31 -11.53
N PRO A 78 11.07 4.20 -11.58
CA PRO A 78 11.34 5.12 -10.49
C PRO A 78 10.11 5.95 -10.06
N ALA A 79 9.26 6.31 -11.03
CA ALA A 79 8.02 7.04 -10.76
C ALA A 79 7.02 6.21 -9.93
N ASP A 80 6.89 4.90 -10.19
CA ASP A 80 6.00 4.03 -9.43
C ASP A 80 6.47 3.89 -7.98
N ARG A 81 7.77 3.68 -7.79
CA ARG A 81 8.39 3.58 -6.46
C ARG A 81 8.19 4.87 -5.66
N GLN A 82 8.38 6.03 -6.31
CA GLN A 82 8.12 7.33 -5.67
C GLN A 82 6.67 7.51 -5.24
N LEU A 83 5.71 7.04 -6.05
CA LEU A 83 4.29 7.11 -5.68
C LEU A 83 3.97 6.22 -4.46
N VAL A 84 4.59 5.05 -4.35
CA VAL A 84 4.46 4.18 -3.17
C VAL A 84 5.04 4.87 -1.93
N ASP A 85 6.27 5.37 -2.02
CA ASP A 85 6.95 6.04 -0.91
C ASP A 85 6.16 7.27 -0.42
N GLU A 86 5.63 8.05 -1.35
CA GLU A 86 4.82 9.24 -1.06
C GLU A 86 3.51 8.90 -0.36
N ALA A 87 2.82 7.83 -0.80
CA ALA A 87 1.59 7.38 -0.17
C ALA A 87 1.83 6.89 1.27
N ILE A 88 2.92 6.15 1.48
CA ILE A 88 3.34 5.69 2.82
C ILE A 88 3.65 6.89 3.72
N ARG A 89 4.49 7.82 3.23
CA ARG A 89 4.89 9.01 3.98
C ARG A 89 3.69 9.87 4.38
N SER A 90 2.78 10.10 3.43
CA SER A 90 1.56 10.89 3.67
C SER A 90 0.67 10.24 4.73
N ALA A 91 0.46 8.92 4.66
CA ALA A 91 -0.35 8.22 5.65
C ALA A 91 0.28 8.27 7.05
N ILE A 92 1.60 8.15 7.15
CA ILE A 92 2.29 8.25 8.45
C ILE A 92 2.16 9.66 9.04
N ILE A 93 2.30 10.71 8.22
CA ILE A 93 2.12 12.10 8.66
C ILE A 93 0.70 12.31 9.18
N GLU A 94 -0.31 11.74 8.52
CA GLU A 94 -1.71 11.86 8.95
C GLU A 94 -1.97 11.20 10.32
N LEU A 95 -1.23 10.14 10.67
CA LEU A 95 -1.36 9.44 11.94
C LEU A 95 -0.77 10.20 13.15
N GLY A 96 0.22 11.08 12.93
CA GLY A 96 0.88 11.90 13.97
C GLY A 96 0.22 13.27 14.19
#